data_AF-A0A9P0CTQ0-F1
#
_entry.id   AF-A0A9P0CTQ0-F1
#
_cell.length_a   1.000
_cell.length_b   1.000
_cell.length_c   1.000
_cell.angle_alpha   90.00
_cell.angle_beta   90.00
_cell.angle_gamma   90.00
#
_symmetry.space_group_name_H-M   'P 1'
#
loop_
_entity.id
_entity.type
_entity.pdbx_description
1 polymer ?
#
loop_
_entity_poly.entity_id
_entity_poly.type
_entity_poly.pdbx_seq_one_letter_code
_entity_poly.pdbx_strand_id
1 'polypeptide(L)'
;MSWDMRKVYVSSLVKTTTSRRPKEDNSSRLLTFEYYLKKDTENIRICKKLFLNTLDLKEWMVKIWLNPAANNKIKDSNDIAMPSRSRLPVELKNGLEVLNTFLDKLIKLESHYCRPSTQRLYLEPLFQTKSNAYRDDINAKALSLIHFKKQMKINNIFVYKPKKDQCDVCIGYKTKNVSQRNYETHIKRKDEARKEKEGDKKIAMKMENRVIAVLTMDLQSVKLAPVLQASAIYYKTKLCIHNFTTFSLEKALNRSIPASEILPLPQIKEKPNRSKSRSQKSEILSSTPFKDELEELDDIRKGKEEKKLKQQREN
;
A
#
# COMPACT_ATOMS: atom_id res chain seq x y z
N MET A 1 -8.33 39.74 14.74
CA MET A 1 -8.43 40.30 13.36
C MET A 1 -9.26 39.33 12.52
N SER A 2 -10.35 39.78 11.90
CA SER A 2 -11.15 38.93 11.01
C SER A 2 -10.39 38.66 9.69
N TRP A 3 -10.83 37.65 8.92
CA TRP A 3 -10.20 37.32 7.63
C TRP A 3 -10.26 38.48 6.63
N ASP A 4 -11.35 39.24 6.61
CA ASP A 4 -11.49 40.41 5.73
C ASP A 4 -10.57 41.55 6.15
N MET A 5 -10.46 41.82 7.45
CA MET A 5 -9.48 42.79 7.98
C MET A 5 -8.06 42.38 7.63
N ARG A 6 -7.73 41.09 7.75
CA ARG A 6 -6.41 40.54 7.40
C ARG A 6 -6.12 40.66 5.90
N LYS A 7 -7.12 40.45 5.04
CA LYS A 7 -7.03 40.64 3.59
C LYS A 7 -6.71 42.10 3.26
N VAL A 8 -7.45 43.05 3.82
CA VAL A 8 -7.22 44.49 3.61
C VAL A 8 -5.81 44.89 4.08
N TYR A 9 -5.41 44.42 5.26
CA TYR A 9 -4.08 44.68 5.81
C TYR A 9 -2.97 44.14 4.89
N VAL A 10 -3.09 42.90 4.44
CA VAL A 10 -2.09 42.28 3.55
C VAL A 10 -2.06 42.96 2.18
N SER A 11 -3.22 43.35 1.64
CA SER A 11 -3.28 44.13 0.39
C SER A 11 -2.61 45.49 0.50
N SER A 12 -2.64 46.13 1.68
CA SER A 12 -1.94 47.41 1.91
C SER A 12 -0.41 47.28 1.95
N LEU A 13 0.10 46.07 2.21
CA LEU A 13 1.52 45.78 2.39
C LEU A 13 2.19 45.15 1.16
N VAL A 14 1.43 44.88 0.10
CA VAL A 14 1.96 44.28 -1.13
C VAL A 14 1.71 45.19 -2.31
N LYS A 15 2.78 45.56 -3.02
CA LYS A 15 2.70 46.37 -4.24
C LYS A 15 2.86 45.48 -5.47
N THR A 16 2.00 45.65 -6.46
CA THR A 16 2.10 44.97 -7.74
C THR A 16 2.94 45.81 -8.68
N THR A 17 4.02 45.23 -9.21
CA THR A 17 4.90 45.87 -10.19
C THR A 17 4.94 45.06 -11.48
N THR A 18 5.16 45.74 -12.59
CA THR A 18 5.44 45.08 -13.88
C THR A 18 6.83 44.45 -13.81
N SER A 19 7.00 43.31 -14.51
CA SER A 19 8.30 42.64 -14.52
C SER A 19 9.35 43.54 -15.17
N ARG A 20 10.49 43.76 -14.49
CA ARG A 20 11.61 44.59 -15.01
C ARG A 20 12.34 43.95 -16.20
N ARG A 21 11.96 42.76 -16.65
CA ARG A 21 12.55 42.10 -17.82
C ARG A 21 11.54 42.14 -18.97
N PRO A 22 11.89 42.69 -20.14
CA PRO A 22 11.10 42.44 -21.35
C PRO A 22 11.13 40.94 -21.58
N LYS A 23 9.96 40.34 -21.76
CA LYS A 23 9.84 38.92 -22.09
C LYS A 23 8.99 38.81 -23.34
N GLU A 24 9.42 37.94 -24.23
CA GLU A 24 8.68 37.51 -25.42
C GLU A 24 7.23 37.16 -25.05
N ASP A 25 6.32 37.37 -26.01
CA ASP A 25 4.85 37.50 -25.90
C ASP A 25 4.10 36.35 -25.19
N ASN A 26 4.78 35.29 -24.72
CA ASN A 26 4.19 34.10 -24.11
C ASN A 26 4.55 33.89 -22.62
N SER A 27 4.93 34.94 -21.89
CA SER A 27 5.15 34.83 -20.44
C SER A 27 3.84 34.95 -19.65
N SER A 28 3.34 33.84 -19.10
CA SER A 28 2.15 33.76 -18.23
C SER A 28 2.24 34.54 -16.90
N ARG A 29 3.39 35.15 -16.59
CA ARG A 29 3.61 35.97 -15.38
C ARG A 29 3.83 37.43 -15.77
N LEU A 30 2.74 38.17 -15.91
CA LEU A 30 2.74 39.60 -16.24
C LEU A 30 3.07 40.50 -15.02
N LEU A 31 2.81 40.00 -13.80
CA LEU A 31 2.86 40.79 -12.56
C LEU A 31 3.85 40.20 -11.56
N THR A 32 4.61 41.06 -10.90
CA THR A 32 5.52 40.73 -9.79
C THR A 32 5.02 41.41 -8.52
N PHE A 33 5.20 40.77 -7.36
CA PHE A 33 4.79 41.31 -6.07
C PHE A 33 5.99 41.76 -5.26
N GLU A 34 5.92 42.98 -4.73
CA GLU A 34 6.87 43.53 -3.76
C GLU A 34 6.23 43.54 -2.37
N TYR A 35 6.94 42.99 -1.38
CA TYR A 35 6.41 42.75 -0.04
C TYR A 35 7.01 43.74 0.97
N TYR A 36 6.17 44.28 1.85
CA TYR A 36 6.56 45.25 2.87
C TYR A 36 6.02 44.85 4.26
N LEU A 37 6.72 45.23 5.32
CA LEU A 37 6.20 45.20 6.70
C LEU A 37 6.34 46.58 7.34
N LYS A 38 5.42 46.92 8.23
CA LYS A 38 5.48 48.17 8.99
C LYS A 38 6.41 48.01 10.19
N LYS A 39 7.37 48.92 10.32
CA LYS A 39 8.11 49.16 11.56
C LYS A 39 7.89 50.62 11.91
N ASP A 40 7.27 50.85 13.07
CA ASP A 40 6.82 52.18 13.52
C ASP A 40 5.90 52.84 12.48
N THR A 41 6.39 53.84 11.74
CA THR A 41 5.65 54.56 10.70
C THR A 41 6.09 54.20 9.28
N GLU A 42 7.15 53.42 9.10
CA GLU A 42 7.76 53.15 7.82
C GLU A 42 7.46 51.74 7.29
N ASN A 43 7.29 51.64 5.97
CA ASN A 43 7.13 50.38 5.26
C ASN A 43 8.50 49.86 4.79
N ILE A 44 9.03 48.86 5.48
CA ILE A 44 10.32 48.24 5.15
C ILE A 44 10.08 47.14 4.10
N ARG A 45 10.81 47.21 2.98
CA ARG A 45 10.77 46.18 1.94
C ARG A 45 11.45 44.92 2.44
N ILE A 46 10.79 43.77 2.29
CA ILE A 46 11.30 42.48 2.73
C ILE A 46 11.17 41.40 1.66
N CYS A 47 11.82 40.27 1.89
CA CYS A 47 11.70 39.12 1.00
C CYS A 47 10.36 38.41 1.20
N LYS A 48 9.88 37.77 0.14
CA LYS A 48 8.64 36.99 0.14
C LYS A 48 8.58 35.94 1.25
N LYS A 49 9.69 35.22 1.49
CA LYS A 49 9.74 34.14 2.49
C LYS A 49 9.51 34.68 3.90
N LEU A 50 10.14 35.82 4.22
CA LEU A 50 9.94 36.49 5.50
C LEU A 50 8.48 36.94 5.64
N PHE A 51 7.92 37.60 4.63
CA PHE A 51 6.54 38.09 4.66
C PHE A 51 5.52 36.97 4.92
N LEU A 52 5.64 35.86 4.19
CA LEU A 52 4.75 34.71 4.31
C LEU A 52 4.86 34.03 5.67
N ASN A 53 6.08 33.90 6.21
CA ASN A 53 6.28 33.27 7.51
C ASN A 53 5.82 34.19 8.66
N THR A 54 6.14 35.48 8.61
CA THR A 54 5.77 36.46 9.64
C THR A 54 4.26 36.62 9.75
N LEU A 55 3.56 36.62 8.62
CA LEU A 55 2.11 36.73 8.60
C LEU A 55 1.41 35.37 8.57
N ASP A 56 2.12 34.24 8.66
CA ASP A 56 1.60 32.88 8.54
C ASP A 56 0.60 32.72 7.37
N LEU A 57 1.09 32.99 6.15
CA LEU A 57 0.33 32.96 4.91
C LEU A 57 0.95 32.00 3.91
N LYS A 58 0.09 31.36 3.11
CA LYS A 58 0.51 30.60 1.94
C LYS A 58 0.56 31.52 0.72
N GLU A 59 1.53 31.29 -0.17
CA GLU A 59 1.72 32.10 -1.38
C GLU A 59 0.45 32.26 -2.23
N TRP A 60 -0.32 31.18 -2.37
CA TRP A 60 -1.55 31.19 -3.18
C TRP A 60 -2.61 32.14 -2.63
N MET A 61 -2.65 32.37 -1.31
CA MET A 61 -3.63 33.25 -0.67
C MET A 61 -3.40 34.71 -1.08
N VAL A 62 -2.14 35.16 -1.01
CA VAL A 62 -1.74 36.52 -1.44
C VAL A 62 -2.06 36.75 -2.91
N LYS A 63 -1.80 35.75 -3.77
CA LYS A 63 -2.13 35.82 -5.20
C LYS A 63 -3.63 35.97 -5.47
N ILE A 64 -4.49 35.30 -4.70
CA ILE A 64 -5.94 35.41 -4.87
C ILE A 64 -6.42 36.78 -4.38
N TRP A 65 -5.95 37.24 -3.22
CA TRP A 65 -6.40 38.50 -2.63
C TRP A 65 -6.05 39.72 -3.48
N LEU A 66 -4.92 39.69 -4.18
CA LEU A 66 -4.42 40.76 -5.04
C LEU A 66 -4.89 40.65 -6.50
N ASN A 67 -5.62 39.59 -6.87
CA ASN A 67 -6.10 39.43 -8.24
C ASN A 67 -7.41 40.25 -8.45
N PRO A 68 -7.41 41.30 -9.29
CA PRO A 68 -8.60 42.12 -9.51
C PRO A 68 -9.77 41.31 -10.10
N ALA A 69 -9.51 40.25 -10.87
CA ALA A 69 -10.55 39.36 -11.41
C ALA A 69 -11.27 38.52 -10.33
N ALA A 70 -10.64 38.30 -9.17
CA ALA A 70 -11.24 37.62 -8.03
C ALA A 70 -12.04 38.58 -7.13
N ASN A 71 -11.65 39.85 -7.07
CA ASN A 71 -12.30 40.86 -6.22
C ASN A 71 -13.61 41.41 -6.81
N ASN A 72 -13.76 41.46 -8.15
CA ASN A 72 -15.02 41.87 -8.79
C ASN A 72 -16.18 40.86 -8.67
N LYS A 73 -15.94 39.69 -8.05
CA LYS A 73 -16.98 38.68 -7.78
C LYS A 73 -17.40 38.62 -6.31
N ILE A 74 -16.85 39.50 -5.47
CA ILE A 74 -17.16 39.59 -4.04
C ILE A 74 -18.08 40.79 -3.84
N LYS A 75 -19.30 40.70 -4.37
CA LYS A 75 -20.44 41.44 -3.83
C LYS A 75 -21.42 40.40 -3.33
N ASP A 76 -21.74 40.51 -2.06
CA ASP A 76 -22.84 39.88 -1.34
C ASP A 76 -22.81 38.35 -1.18
N SER A 77 -22.08 37.89 -0.16
CA SER A 77 -22.55 36.86 0.78
C SER A 77 -21.45 36.50 1.78
N ASN A 78 -21.87 36.27 3.02
CA ASN A 78 -21.06 35.89 4.19
C ASN A 78 -20.45 34.47 4.10
N ASP A 79 -20.39 33.88 2.91
CA ASP A 79 -19.81 32.57 2.70
C ASP A 79 -18.46 32.73 2.01
N ILE A 80 -17.38 32.45 2.75
CA ILE A 80 -16.06 32.19 2.17
C ILE A 80 -16.16 30.84 1.43
N ALA A 81 -16.85 30.84 0.29
CA ALA A 81 -16.77 29.76 -0.66
C ALA A 81 -15.37 29.79 -1.26
N MET A 82 -14.54 28.85 -0.79
CA MET A 82 -13.38 28.35 -1.53
C MET A 82 -13.68 28.38 -3.03
N PRO A 83 -12.85 29.00 -3.90
CA PRO A 83 -13.14 29.08 -5.32
C PRO A 83 -13.41 27.67 -5.82
N SER A 84 -14.67 27.42 -6.20
CA SER A 84 -15.05 26.12 -6.68
C SER A 84 -14.16 25.78 -7.86
N ARG A 85 -13.41 24.67 -7.74
CA ARG A 85 -12.59 24.10 -8.83
C ARG A 85 -13.43 23.61 -10.01
N SER A 86 -14.67 24.06 -10.15
CA SER A 86 -15.71 23.38 -10.92
C SER A 86 -16.10 24.12 -12.20
N ARG A 87 -15.15 24.46 -13.06
CA ARG A 87 -15.43 24.45 -14.50
C ARG A 87 -14.23 23.83 -15.19
N LEU A 88 -14.32 22.51 -15.39
CA LEU A 88 -13.47 21.83 -16.35
C LEU A 88 -13.72 22.51 -17.71
N PRO A 89 -12.67 22.89 -18.47
CA PRO A 89 -12.82 23.41 -19.82
C PRO A 89 -13.72 22.51 -20.66
N VAL A 90 -14.50 23.09 -21.57
CA VAL A 90 -15.46 22.36 -22.39
C VAL A 90 -14.75 21.27 -23.22
N GLU A 91 -13.55 21.56 -23.73
CA GLU A 91 -12.77 20.55 -24.48
C GLU A 91 -12.38 19.36 -23.59
N LEU A 92 -12.12 19.60 -22.31
CA LEU A 92 -11.79 18.54 -21.36
C LEU A 92 -13.00 17.66 -21.04
N LYS A 93 -14.21 18.23 -20.99
CA LYS A 93 -15.45 17.45 -20.82
C LYS A 93 -15.70 16.53 -22.01
N ASN A 94 -15.62 17.09 -23.22
CA ASN A 94 -15.83 16.33 -24.45
C ASN A 94 -14.83 15.18 -24.56
N GLY A 95 -13.55 15.43 -24.24
CA GLY A 95 -12.56 14.37 -24.22
C GLY A 95 -12.85 13.29 -23.17
N LEU A 96 -13.33 13.67 -21.97
CA LEU A 96 -13.66 12.71 -20.91
C LEU A 96 -14.83 11.80 -21.31
N GLU A 97 -15.79 12.30 -22.09
CA GLU A 97 -16.90 11.51 -22.65
C GLU A 97 -16.41 10.48 -23.67
N VAL A 98 -15.51 10.89 -24.59
CA VAL A 98 -14.87 9.98 -25.54
C VAL A 98 -14.10 8.88 -24.82
N LEU A 99 -13.37 9.25 -23.77
CA LEU A 99 -12.64 8.31 -22.93
C LEU A 99 -13.54 7.31 -22.20
N ASN A 100 -14.68 7.74 -21.67
CA ASN A 100 -15.63 6.82 -21.03
C ASN A 100 -16.19 5.82 -22.05
N THR A 101 -16.56 6.31 -23.24
CA THR A 101 -17.02 5.47 -24.34
C THR A 101 -15.97 4.41 -24.72
N PHE A 102 -14.69 4.77 -24.73
CA PHE A 102 -13.59 3.80 -24.94
C PHE A 102 -13.50 2.78 -23.81
N LEU A 103 -13.49 3.23 -22.54
CA LEU A 103 -13.40 2.35 -21.38
C LEU A 103 -14.57 1.36 -21.29
N ASP A 104 -15.75 1.73 -21.80
CA ASP A 104 -16.93 0.86 -21.85
C ASP A 104 -16.88 -0.19 -22.95
N LYS A 105 -16.14 0.05 -24.03
CA LYS A 105 -15.89 -0.95 -25.08
C LYS A 105 -14.89 -2.03 -24.64
N LEU A 106 -14.05 -1.74 -23.65
CA LEU A 106 -13.09 -2.73 -23.15
C LEU A 106 -13.81 -3.86 -22.42
N ILE A 107 -13.39 -5.10 -22.66
CA ILE A 107 -13.86 -6.26 -21.92
C ILE A 107 -13.38 -6.15 -20.46
N LYS A 108 -14.33 -6.20 -19.53
CA LYS A 108 -14.10 -6.08 -18.09
C LYS A 108 -14.40 -7.41 -17.42
N LEU A 109 -13.47 -7.89 -16.60
CA LEU A 109 -13.60 -9.08 -15.80
C LEU A 109 -13.92 -8.70 -14.35
N GLU A 110 -14.91 -9.34 -13.75
CA GLU A 110 -15.22 -9.15 -12.35
C GLU A 110 -14.11 -9.70 -11.44
N SER A 111 -14.05 -9.19 -10.22
CA SER A 111 -13.09 -9.63 -9.21
C SER A 111 -13.40 -11.00 -8.60
N HIS A 112 -13.76 -12.00 -9.40
CA HIS A 112 -14.08 -13.36 -8.94
C HIS A 112 -13.00 -13.98 -8.05
N TYR A 113 -11.73 -13.60 -8.29
CA TYR A 113 -10.58 -14.08 -7.53
C TYR A 113 -10.13 -13.15 -6.40
N CYS A 114 -10.68 -11.94 -6.23
CA CYS A 114 -10.35 -11.04 -5.10
C CYS A 114 -11.32 -11.24 -3.93
N ARG A 115 -11.03 -10.67 -2.74
CA ARG A 115 -11.92 -10.85 -1.56
C ARG A 115 -13.36 -10.43 -1.94
N PRO A 116 -14.40 -11.10 -1.41
CA PRO A 116 -15.81 -10.81 -1.73
C PRO A 116 -16.25 -9.35 -1.54
N SER A 117 -15.47 -8.56 -0.80
CA SER A 117 -15.74 -7.16 -0.48
C SER A 117 -15.28 -6.15 -1.55
N THR A 118 -14.78 -6.57 -2.71
CA THR A 118 -14.30 -5.64 -3.74
C THR A 118 -15.21 -5.60 -4.97
N GLN A 119 -15.84 -4.47 -5.26
CA GLN A 119 -16.57 -4.21 -6.53
C GLN A 119 -15.62 -3.81 -7.68
N ARG A 120 -14.42 -4.39 -7.72
CA ARG A 120 -13.38 -3.99 -8.68
C ARG A 120 -13.61 -4.69 -10.03
N LEU A 121 -13.51 -3.92 -11.10
CA LEU A 121 -13.49 -4.43 -12.47
C LEU A 121 -12.04 -4.48 -12.95
N TYR A 122 -11.63 -5.58 -13.55
CA TYR A 122 -10.28 -5.76 -14.08
C TYR A 122 -10.31 -5.81 -15.60
N LEU A 123 -9.42 -5.08 -16.25
CA LEU A 123 -9.17 -5.27 -17.67
C LEU A 123 -8.54 -6.63 -17.92
N GLU A 124 -8.77 -7.20 -19.10
CA GLU A 124 -8.15 -8.45 -19.54
C GLU A 124 -6.61 -8.42 -19.40
N PRO A 125 -5.95 -9.57 -19.16
CA PRO A 125 -4.48 -9.64 -18.98
C PRO A 125 -3.65 -9.14 -20.17
N LEU A 126 -4.28 -8.80 -21.30
CA LEU A 126 -3.65 -8.16 -22.45
C LEU A 126 -2.95 -6.86 -22.05
N PHE A 127 -3.55 -6.10 -21.13
CA PHE A 127 -2.95 -4.88 -20.61
C PHE A 127 -2.12 -5.19 -19.38
N GLN A 128 -0.79 -5.11 -19.46
CA GLN A 128 0.09 -5.28 -18.29
C GLN A 128 0.18 -4.01 -17.43
N THR A 129 0.01 -2.84 -18.05
CA THR A 129 0.07 -1.54 -17.38
C THR A 129 -1.04 -0.61 -17.85
N LYS A 130 -1.39 0.38 -17.00
CA LYS A 130 -2.36 1.43 -17.36
C LYS A 130 -1.88 2.28 -18.54
N SER A 131 -0.58 2.34 -18.75
CA SER A 131 0.02 3.06 -19.87
C SER A 131 -0.14 2.29 -21.17
N ASN A 132 -0.14 0.95 -21.16
CA ASN A 132 -0.41 0.15 -22.36
C ASN A 132 -1.86 0.35 -22.81
N ALA A 133 -2.81 0.27 -21.88
CA ALA A 133 -4.23 0.52 -22.16
C ALA A 133 -4.49 1.93 -22.72
N TYR A 134 -3.68 2.93 -22.32
CA TYR A 134 -3.77 4.28 -22.86
C TYR A 134 -3.18 4.42 -24.27
N ARG A 135 -2.18 3.61 -24.65
CA ARG A 135 -1.56 3.66 -25.99
C ARG A 135 -2.51 3.13 -27.07
N ASP A 136 -3.29 2.13 -26.71
CA ASP A 136 -4.27 1.49 -27.61
C ASP A 136 -5.53 2.35 -27.78
N ASP A 137 -5.72 3.36 -26.93
CA ASP A 137 -6.74 4.38 -27.10
C ASP A 137 -6.25 5.43 -28.12
N ILE A 138 -6.54 5.17 -29.40
CA ILE A 138 -6.21 6.05 -30.53
C ILE A 138 -6.82 7.46 -30.32
N ASN A 139 -7.96 7.56 -29.63
CA ASN A 139 -8.74 8.78 -29.47
C ASN A 139 -8.42 9.55 -28.18
N ALA A 140 -7.94 8.88 -27.11
CA ALA A 140 -7.48 9.56 -25.89
C ALA A 140 -6.09 10.20 -26.02
N LYS A 141 -5.43 10.18 -27.18
CA LYS A 141 -4.24 10.99 -27.43
C LYS A 141 -4.49 12.51 -27.25
N ALA A 142 -5.76 12.94 -27.33
CA ALA A 142 -6.16 14.31 -27.01
C ALA A 142 -6.07 14.67 -25.51
N LEU A 143 -6.07 13.66 -24.62
CA LEU A 143 -6.05 13.83 -23.16
C LEU A 143 -4.78 13.25 -22.55
N SER A 144 -4.15 13.96 -21.62
CA SER A 144 -2.97 13.43 -20.91
C SER A 144 -3.26 12.08 -20.20
N LEU A 145 -2.26 11.21 -20.12
CA LEU A 145 -2.27 9.97 -19.33
C LEU A 145 -2.77 10.14 -17.87
N ILE A 146 -2.61 11.33 -17.29
CA ILE A 146 -3.08 11.65 -15.93
C ILE A 146 -4.62 11.58 -15.86
N HIS A 147 -5.29 12.18 -16.84
CA HIS A 147 -6.75 12.17 -16.95
C HIS A 147 -7.27 10.76 -17.19
N PHE A 148 -6.60 9.98 -18.05
CA PHE A 148 -6.89 8.57 -18.27
C PHE A 148 -6.84 7.74 -16.96
N LYS A 149 -5.73 7.86 -16.22
CA LYS A 149 -5.56 7.16 -14.94
C LYS A 149 -6.59 7.57 -13.88
N LYS A 150 -7.03 8.83 -13.91
CA LYS A 150 -8.09 9.35 -13.03
C LYS A 150 -9.44 8.75 -13.39
N GLN A 151 -9.79 8.71 -14.68
CA GLN A 151 -11.05 8.16 -15.14
C GLN A 151 -11.18 6.67 -14.88
N MET A 152 -10.11 5.89 -15.11
CA MET A 152 -10.08 4.48 -14.71
C MET A 152 -10.37 4.26 -13.22
N LYS A 153 -9.87 5.14 -12.33
CA LYS A 153 -10.14 5.04 -10.89
C LYS A 153 -11.59 5.35 -10.56
N ILE A 154 -12.18 6.36 -11.21
CA ILE A 154 -13.59 6.74 -11.02
C ILE A 154 -14.49 5.58 -11.44
N ASN A 155 -14.19 4.94 -12.57
CA ASN A 155 -14.97 3.81 -13.09
C ASN A 155 -14.62 2.46 -12.41
N ASN A 156 -13.79 2.47 -11.36
CA ASN A 156 -13.32 1.27 -10.65
C ASN A 156 -12.66 0.20 -11.54
N ILE A 157 -12.01 0.64 -12.64
CA ILE A 157 -11.30 -0.22 -13.59
C ILE A 157 -9.82 -0.32 -13.18
N PHE A 158 -9.34 -1.54 -13.00
CA PHE A 158 -7.98 -1.86 -12.64
C PHE A 158 -7.33 -2.74 -13.71
N VAL A 159 -6.01 -2.65 -13.83
CA VAL A 159 -5.26 -3.58 -14.67
C VAL A 159 -5.10 -4.88 -13.90
N TYR A 160 -5.42 -6.00 -14.53
CA TYR A 160 -5.35 -7.31 -13.91
C TYR A 160 -3.93 -7.63 -13.45
N LYS A 161 -3.77 -7.87 -12.15
CA LYS A 161 -2.54 -8.37 -11.54
C LYS A 161 -2.88 -9.54 -10.63
N PRO A 162 -2.96 -10.77 -11.17
CA PRO A 162 -3.30 -11.92 -10.36
C PRO A 162 -2.05 -12.51 -9.72
N LYS A 163 -1.79 -12.18 -8.46
CA LYS A 163 -1.09 -13.13 -7.57
C LYS A 163 -1.71 -13.06 -6.19
N LYS A 164 -2.80 -13.80 -6.01
CA LYS A 164 -3.06 -14.43 -4.71
C LYS A 164 -2.23 -15.69 -4.65
N ASP A 165 -1.89 -16.13 -3.44
CA ASP A 165 -1.33 -17.45 -3.20
C ASP A 165 -2.26 -18.48 -3.83
N GLN A 166 -1.76 -19.13 -4.87
CA GLN A 166 -2.46 -20.19 -5.55
C GLN A 166 -2.15 -21.47 -4.79
N CYS A 167 -3.17 -22.25 -4.47
CA CYS A 167 -2.96 -23.54 -3.81
C CYS A 167 -2.26 -24.50 -4.78
N ASP A 168 -1.15 -25.12 -4.33
CA ASP A 168 -0.35 -26.04 -5.15
C ASP A 168 -1.17 -27.21 -5.69
N VAL A 169 -2.12 -27.73 -4.92
CA VAL A 169 -3.03 -28.81 -5.34
C VAL A 169 -3.95 -28.34 -6.47
N CYS A 170 -4.48 -27.12 -6.37
CA CYS A 170 -5.34 -26.54 -7.41
C CYS A 170 -4.57 -26.23 -8.70
N ILE A 171 -3.33 -25.74 -8.59
CA ILE A 171 -2.46 -25.51 -9.76
C ILE A 171 -2.08 -26.84 -10.38
N GLY A 172 -1.66 -27.81 -9.55
CA GLY A 172 -1.28 -29.15 -9.98
C GLY A 172 -2.39 -29.85 -10.74
N TYR A 173 -3.66 -29.67 -10.36
CA TYR A 173 -4.79 -30.19 -11.13
C TYR A 173 -4.93 -29.47 -12.49
N LYS A 174 -4.82 -28.14 -12.53
CA LYS A 174 -4.86 -27.38 -13.80
C LYS A 174 -3.74 -27.77 -14.76
N THR A 175 -2.56 -28.06 -14.24
CA THR A 175 -1.40 -28.52 -15.02
C THR A 175 -1.42 -30.03 -15.27
N LYS A 176 -2.50 -30.73 -14.91
CA LYS A 176 -2.69 -32.19 -15.05
C LYS A 176 -1.66 -33.06 -14.30
N ASN A 177 -0.99 -32.49 -13.29
CA ASN A 177 -0.05 -33.19 -12.41
C ASN A 177 -0.74 -33.85 -11.20
N VAL A 178 -2.01 -33.53 -10.94
CA VAL A 178 -2.80 -34.07 -9.83
C VAL A 178 -4.02 -34.78 -10.39
N SER A 179 -4.37 -35.94 -9.82
CA SER A 179 -5.54 -36.72 -10.24
C SER A 179 -6.86 -36.03 -9.89
N GLN A 180 -7.90 -36.30 -10.68
CA GLN A 180 -9.25 -35.79 -10.47
C GLN A 180 -9.78 -36.09 -9.06
N ARG A 181 -9.59 -37.33 -8.60
CA ARG A 181 -10.01 -37.78 -7.27
C ARG A 181 -9.39 -36.97 -6.13
N ASN A 182 -8.09 -36.65 -6.25
CA ASN A 182 -7.38 -35.86 -5.24
C ASN A 182 -7.87 -34.41 -5.23
N TYR A 183 -8.15 -33.85 -6.41
CA TYR A 183 -8.73 -32.51 -6.54
C TYR A 183 -10.16 -32.44 -5.96
N GLU A 184 -11.03 -33.40 -6.28
CA GLU A 184 -12.40 -33.47 -5.74
C GLU A 184 -12.41 -33.59 -4.21
N THR A 185 -11.53 -34.44 -3.66
CA THR A 185 -11.37 -34.58 -2.21
C THR A 185 -10.89 -33.28 -1.57
N HIS A 186 -9.93 -32.58 -2.20
CA HIS A 186 -9.45 -31.28 -1.76
C HIS A 186 -10.56 -30.22 -1.74
N ILE A 187 -11.37 -30.13 -2.80
CA ILE A 187 -12.48 -29.19 -2.89
C ILE A 187 -13.56 -29.50 -1.85
N LYS A 188 -13.92 -30.78 -1.70
CA LYS A 188 -14.91 -31.22 -0.70
C LYS A 188 -14.50 -30.81 0.72
N ARG A 189 -13.28 -31.14 1.14
CA ARG A 189 -12.74 -30.77 2.46
C ARG A 189 -12.71 -29.25 2.68
N LYS A 190 -12.33 -28.50 1.64
CA LYS A 190 -12.30 -27.04 1.67
C LYS A 190 -13.69 -26.44 1.88
N ASP A 191 -14.71 -26.97 1.22
CA ASP A 191 -16.08 -26.47 1.35
C ASP A 191 -16.73 -26.92 2.66
N GLU A 192 -16.44 -28.14 3.13
CA GLU A 192 -16.82 -28.61 4.47
C GLU A 192 -16.26 -27.69 5.57
N ALA A 193 -14.95 -27.43 5.56
CA ALA A 193 -14.30 -26.54 6.54
C ALA A 193 -14.86 -25.11 6.50
N ARG A 194 -15.24 -24.60 5.32
CA ARG A 194 -15.88 -23.28 5.18
C ARG A 194 -17.30 -23.27 5.74
N LYS A 195 -18.05 -24.34 5.53
CA LYS A 195 -19.42 -24.49 6.02
C LYS A 195 -19.44 -24.58 7.54
N GLU A 196 -18.54 -25.36 8.14
CA GLU A 196 -18.35 -25.44 9.59
C GLU A 196 -18.01 -24.07 10.18
N LYS A 197 -16.99 -23.39 9.63
CA LYS A 197 -16.59 -22.05 10.07
C LYS A 197 -17.73 -21.02 9.99
N GLU A 198 -18.56 -21.07 8.95
CA GLU A 198 -19.71 -20.15 8.83
C GLU A 198 -20.82 -20.51 9.83
N GLY A 199 -20.99 -21.78 10.16
CA GLY A 199 -21.83 -22.25 11.27
C GLY A 199 -21.35 -21.67 12.61
N ASP A 200 -20.09 -21.88 12.94
CA ASP A 200 -19.46 -21.39 14.17
C ASP A 200 -19.56 -19.87 14.30
N LYS A 201 -19.34 -19.15 13.19
CA LYS A 201 -19.49 -17.70 13.13
C LYS A 201 -20.92 -17.25 13.42
N LYS A 202 -21.93 -17.93 12.90
CA LYS A 202 -23.35 -17.63 13.17
C LYS A 202 -23.72 -17.92 14.62
N ILE A 203 -23.18 -19.00 15.20
CA ILE A 203 -23.39 -19.34 16.62
C ILE A 203 -22.75 -18.27 17.50
N ALA A 204 -21.50 -17.90 17.23
CA ALA A 204 -20.77 -16.86 17.95
C ALA A 204 -21.44 -15.47 17.86
N MET A 205 -22.15 -15.17 16.77
CA MET A 205 -22.89 -13.90 16.61
C MET A 205 -24.25 -13.86 17.31
N LYS A 206 -24.87 -15.02 17.57
CA LYS A 206 -26.26 -15.11 18.06
C LYS A 206 -26.40 -15.15 19.58
N MET A 207 -25.33 -15.38 20.33
CA MET A 207 -25.44 -15.59 21.77
C MET A 207 -24.94 -14.40 22.59
N GLU A 208 -25.86 -13.78 23.32
CA GLU A 208 -25.59 -12.93 24.49
C GLU A 208 -24.88 -13.69 25.64
N ASN A 209 -24.69 -15.01 25.52
CA ASN A 209 -23.93 -15.84 26.45
C ASN A 209 -22.64 -16.38 25.82
N ARG A 210 -21.52 -15.88 26.34
CA ARG A 210 -20.11 -16.05 25.93
C ARG A 210 -19.55 -17.49 26.05
N VAL A 211 -20.23 -18.49 25.49
CA VAL A 211 -19.83 -19.90 25.65
C VAL A 211 -18.85 -20.34 24.55
N ILE A 212 -18.86 -19.70 23.36
CA ILE A 212 -18.07 -20.15 22.20
C ILE A 212 -17.22 -19.00 21.66
N ALA A 213 -15.90 -19.08 21.89
CA ALA A 213 -14.92 -18.18 21.30
C ALA A 213 -14.33 -18.81 20.03
N VAL A 214 -14.59 -18.20 18.86
CA VAL A 214 -14.00 -18.67 17.59
C VAL A 214 -12.75 -17.87 17.29
N LEU A 215 -11.59 -18.50 17.48
CA LEU A 215 -10.28 -17.92 17.18
C LEU A 215 -9.79 -18.41 15.82
N THR A 216 -9.48 -17.46 14.94
CA THR A 216 -8.78 -17.73 13.68
C THR A 216 -7.33 -17.33 13.83
N MET A 217 -6.42 -18.27 13.54
CA MET A 217 -4.99 -17.99 13.54
C MET A 217 -4.50 -17.82 12.10
N ASP A 218 -3.65 -16.83 11.89
CA ASP A 218 -2.95 -16.60 10.64
C ASP A 218 -1.44 -16.49 10.93
N LEU A 219 -0.66 -17.27 10.20
CA LEU A 219 0.80 -17.22 10.23
C LEU A 219 1.24 -16.30 9.10
N GLN A 220 1.79 -15.14 9.44
CA GLN A 220 2.34 -14.25 8.41
C GLN A 220 3.55 -14.89 7.74
N SER A 221 3.92 -14.35 6.59
CA SER A 221 5.15 -14.72 5.88
C SER A 221 6.38 -14.66 6.81
N VAL A 222 7.32 -15.57 6.58
CA VAL A 222 8.58 -15.66 7.34
C VAL A 222 9.31 -14.32 7.28
N LYS A 223 9.60 -13.74 8.44
CA LYS A 223 10.40 -12.51 8.56
C LYS A 223 11.79 -12.87 9.03
N LEU A 224 12.78 -12.12 8.56
CA LEU A 224 14.16 -12.27 9.00
C LEU A 224 14.47 -11.19 10.04
N ALA A 225 15.06 -11.58 11.16
CA ALA A 225 15.51 -10.68 12.21
C ALA A 225 17.00 -10.85 12.50
N PRO A 226 17.73 -9.76 12.81
CA PRO A 226 17.27 -8.36 12.77
C PRO A 226 17.06 -7.82 11.35
N VAL A 227 16.10 -6.90 11.18
CA VAL A 227 15.93 -6.16 9.92
C VAL A 227 16.93 -5.03 9.91
N LEU A 228 18.07 -5.17 9.21
CA LEU A 228 18.92 -4.02 8.89
C LEU A 228 19.27 -3.97 7.40
N GLN A 229 19.65 -2.78 6.93
CA GLN A 229 19.98 -2.50 5.52
C GLN A 229 21.49 -2.57 5.23
N ALA A 230 22.30 -3.04 6.16
CA ALA A 230 23.75 -3.15 5.99
C ALA A 230 24.14 -4.36 5.14
N SER A 231 25.08 -4.19 4.22
CA SER A 231 25.61 -5.26 3.36
C SER A 231 26.27 -6.40 4.14
N ALA A 232 26.87 -6.11 5.30
CA ALA A 232 27.50 -7.09 6.18
C ALA A 232 26.55 -8.19 6.70
N ILE A 233 25.23 -7.96 6.67
CA ILE A 233 24.22 -8.95 7.07
C ILE A 233 24.14 -10.12 6.10
N TYR A 234 24.55 -9.93 4.84
CA TYR A 234 24.53 -11.01 3.85
C TYR A 234 25.33 -12.24 4.32
N TYR A 235 26.43 -12.01 5.04
CA TYR A 235 27.31 -13.06 5.54
C TYR A 235 26.98 -13.54 6.96
N LYS A 236 25.90 -13.04 7.57
CA LYS A 236 25.48 -13.43 8.91
C LYS A 236 24.24 -14.32 8.87
N THR A 237 24.17 -15.28 9.78
CA THR A 237 22.99 -16.12 9.99
C THR A 237 21.82 -15.26 10.48
N LYS A 238 20.71 -15.28 9.75
CA LYS A 238 19.50 -14.53 10.08
C LYS A 238 18.54 -15.43 10.86
N LEU A 239 17.89 -14.88 11.88
CA LEU A 239 16.85 -15.59 12.60
C LEU A 239 15.54 -15.52 11.79
N CYS A 240 14.98 -16.67 11.42
CA CYS A 240 13.65 -16.75 10.83
C CYS A 240 12.60 -16.66 11.93
N ILE A 241 11.78 -15.61 11.90
CA ILE A 241 10.69 -15.37 12.83
C ILE A 241 9.37 -15.54 12.08
N HIS A 242 8.48 -16.37 12.65
CA HIS A 242 7.10 -16.47 12.23
C HIS A 242 6.26 -15.56 13.12
N ASN A 243 5.54 -14.61 12.51
CA ASN A 243 4.56 -13.83 13.23
C ASN A 243 3.27 -14.65 13.32
N PHE A 244 3.03 -15.22 14.50
CA PHE A 244 1.78 -15.90 14.83
C PHE A 244 0.76 -14.86 15.29
N THR A 245 -0.35 -14.72 14.55
CA THR A 245 -1.42 -13.78 14.89
C THR A 245 -2.73 -14.53 15.09
N THR A 246 -3.41 -14.24 16.21
CA THR A 246 -4.72 -14.80 16.53
C THR A 246 -5.77 -13.69 16.48
N PHE A 247 -6.85 -13.91 15.76
CA PHE A 247 -7.97 -13.00 15.65
C PHE A 247 -9.25 -13.69 16.12
N SER A 248 -9.95 -13.08 17.06
CA SER A 248 -11.31 -13.46 17.41
C SER A 248 -12.27 -13.03 16.30
N LEU A 249 -13.18 -13.92 15.91
CA LEU A 249 -14.25 -13.60 14.95
C LEU A 249 -15.41 -12.84 15.60
N GLU A 250 -15.46 -12.77 16.93
CA GLU A 250 -16.46 -12.02 17.66
C GLU A 250 -16.16 -10.52 17.55
N LYS A 251 -17.09 -9.73 17.03
CA LYS A 251 -17.06 -8.26 17.16
C LYS A 251 -17.61 -7.85 18.53
N ALA A 252 -17.14 -8.47 19.60
CA ALA A 252 -17.42 -7.98 20.93
C ALA A 252 -16.46 -6.81 21.19
N LEU A 253 -17.04 -5.62 21.34
CA LEU A 253 -16.52 -4.38 21.93
C LEU A 253 -15.01 -4.30 22.23
N ASN A 254 -14.39 -3.20 21.81
CA ASN A 254 -13.10 -2.67 22.30
C ASN A 254 -12.86 -2.88 23.81
N ARG A 255 -12.46 -4.07 24.21
CA ARG A 255 -11.86 -4.38 25.49
C ARG A 255 -10.59 -5.10 25.14
N SER A 256 -9.47 -4.43 25.38
CA SER A 256 -8.16 -5.04 25.42
C SER A 256 -8.22 -6.18 26.42
N ILE A 257 -8.31 -7.43 25.95
CA ILE A 257 -8.09 -8.59 26.79
C ILE A 257 -6.59 -8.58 27.10
N PRO A 258 -6.19 -8.42 28.37
CA PRO A 258 -4.78 -8.42 28.73
C PRO A 258 -4.16 -9.76 28.36
N ALA A 259 -2.92 -9.75 27.85
CA ALA A 259 -2.22 -10.95 27.39
C ALA A 259 -2.08 -12.04 28.48
N SER A 260 -2.25 -11.67 29.76
CA SER A 260 -2.29 -12.58 30.90
C SER A 260 -3.52 -13.50 30.95
N GLU A 261 -4.59 -13.18 30.24
CA GLU A 261 -5.83 -13.97 30.20
C GLU A 261 -5.87 -14.98 29.03
N ILE A 262 -4.95 -14.89 28.05
CA ILE A 262 -4.95 -15.70 26.81
C ILE A 262 -4.12 -16.99 26.98
N LEU A 263 -4.33 -17.70 28.10
CA LEU A 263 -3.58 -18.87 28.56
C LEU A 263 -2.23 -18.53 29.23
N PRO A 264 -1.91 -19.14 30.39
CA PRO A 264 -0.56 -19.10 30.91
C PRO A 264 0.38 -19.79 29.91
N LEU A 265 1.41 -19.07 29.45
CA LEU A 265 2.51 -19.68 28.71
C LEU A 265 2.98 -20.92 29.49
N PRO A 266 3.08 -22.11 28.86
CA PRO A 266 3.60 -23.27 29.54
C PRO A 266 4.96 -22.92 30.09
N GLN A 267 5.11 -22.98 31.42
CA GLN A 267 6.39 -22.76 32.06
C GLN A 267 7.37 -23.76 31.45
N ILE A 268 8.38 -23.24 30.76
CA ILE A 268 9.48 -24.03 30.24
C ILE A 268 10.22 -24.53 31.47
N LYS A 269 9.84 -25.70 31.97
CA LYS A 269 10.70 -26.46 32.85
C LYS A 269 11.93 -26.77 32.01
N GLU A 270 13.06 -26.16 32.36
CA GLU A 270 14.36 -26.54 31.83
C GLU A 270 14.55 -28.03 32.10
N LYS A 271 14.20 -28.86 31.12
CA LYS A 271 14.58 -30.26 31.14
C LYS A 271 16.02 -30.28 30.64
N PRO A 272 16.95 -30.92 31.37
CA PRO A 272 18.32 -31.08 30.89
C PRO A 272 18.27 -31.71 29.50
N ASN A 273 19.05 -31.15 28.57
CA ASN A 273 19.13 -31.53 27.17
C ASN A 273 19.12 -33.06 27.02
N ARG A 274 17.98 -33.62 26.62
CA ARG A 274 17.91 -35.01 26.21
C ARG A 274 18.64 -35.07 24.86
N SER A 275 19.87 -35.56 24.87
CA SER A 275 20.60 -35.93 23.67
C SER A 275 19.67 -36.77 22.81
N LYS A 276 19.28 -36.25 21.64
CA LYS A 276 18.44 -37.00 20.69
C LYS A 276 19.14 -38.31 20.40
N SER A 277 18.47 -39.42 20.69
CA SER A 277 18.95 -40.75 20.33
C SER A 277 19.15 -40.81 18.81
N ARG A 278 20.19 -41.54 18.41
CA ARG A 278 20.71 -41.68 17.05
C ARG A 278 19.64 -42.09 16.00
N SER A 279 18.49 -42.61 16.42
CA SER A 279 17.42 -43.13 15.55
C SER A 279 16.52 -42.08 14.91
N GLN A 280 16.35 -40.88 15.49
CA GLN A 280 15.50 -39.83 14.88
C GLN A 280 16.21 -39.03 13.79
N LYS A 281 17.55 -39.09 13.75
CA LYS A 281 18.35 -38.45 12.69
C LYS A 281 18.27 -39.23 11.37
N SER A 282 18.16 -40.56 11.44
CA SER A 282 18.11 -41.43 10.26
C SER A 282 16.78 -41.36 9.50
N GLU A 283 15.65 -41.09 10.17
CA GLU A 283 14.33 -41.00 9.51
C GLU A 283 14.14 -39.72 8.69
N ILE A 284 14.83 -38.62 9.05
CA ILE A 284 14.75 -37.36 8.32
C ILE A 284 15.62 -37.42 7.05
N LEU A 285 16.74 -38.13 7.09
CA LEU A 285 17.65 -38.31 5.95
C LEU A 285 17.12 -39.27 4.87
N SER A 286 16.17 -40.15 5.19
CA SER A 286 15.58 -41.08 4.22
C SER A 286 14.44 -40.51 3.38
N SER A 287 13.97 -39.28 3.67
CA SER A 287 12.81 -38.66 3.00
C SER A 287 13.15 -37.43 2.14
N THR A 288 14.42 -37.03 2.08
CA THR A 288 14.87 -35.88 1.30
C THR A 288 15.39 -36.29 -0.09
N PRO A 289 14.95 -35.64 -1.20
CA PRO A 289 15.35 -35.96 -2.58
C PRO A 289 16.84 -35.76 -2.91
N PHE A 290 17.67 -35.32 -1.96
CA PHE A 290 19.07 -34.92 -2.13
C PHE A 290 20.00 -35.64 -1.14
N LYS A 291 19.63 -36.87 -0.75
CA LYS A 291 20.35 -37.64 0.27
C LYS A 291 21.82 -37.85 -0.12
N ASP A 292 22.07 -38.19 -1.39
CA ASP A 292 23.41 -38.50 -1.88
C ASP A 292 24.32 -37.26 -1.90
N GLU A 293 23.78 -36.10 -2.29
CA GLU A 293 24.50 -34.81 -2.27
C GLU A 293 24.81 -34.34 -0.83
N LEU A 294 23.93 -34.64 0.12
CA LEU A 294 24.13 -34.30 1.54
C LEU A 294 25.16 -35.21 2.21
N GLU A 295 25.19 -36.51 1.87
CA GLU A 295 26.22 -37.44 2.36
C GLU A 295 27.61 -37.06 1.82
N GLU A 296 27.72 -36.68 0.54
CA GLU A 296 28.98 -36.25 -0.07
C GLU A 296 29.53 -34.96 0.59
N LEU A 297 28.66 -34.00 0.91
CA LEU A 297 29.04 -32.77 1.61
C LEU A 297 29.48 -32.99 3.06
N ASP A 298 28.86 -33.94 3.76
CA ASP A 298 29.24 -34.29 5.13
C ASP A 298 30.60 -35.02 5.16
N ASP A 299 30.92 -35.85 4.18
CA ASP A 299 32.21 -36.52 4.07
C ASP A 299 33.34 -35.54 3.69
N ILE A 300 33.05 -34.56 2.82
CA ILE A 300 33.97 -33.44 2.54
C ILE A 300 34.23 -32.62 3.82
N ARG A 301 33.22 -32.43 4.67
CA ARG A 301 33.38 -31.72 5.96
C ARG A 301 34.25 -32.49 6.94
N LYS A 302 33.99 -33.78 7.13
CA LYS A 302 34.81 -34.64 8.01
C LYS A 302 36.26 -34.69 7.55
N GLY A 303 36.50 -34.84 6.25
CA GLY A 303 37.86 -34.81 5.69
C GLY A 303 38.58 -33.48 5.91
N LYS A 304 37.87 -32.35 5.91
CA LYS A 304 38.44 -31.03 6.25
C LYS A 304 38.73 -30.89 7.74
N GLU A 305 37.88 -31.41 8.61
CA GLU A 305 38.10 -31.40 10.06
C GLU A 305 39.28 -32.29 10.46
N GLU A 306 39.43 -33.48 9.86
CA GLU A 306 40.57 -34.35 10.09
C GLU A 306 41.90 -33.75 9.62
N LYS A 307 41.90 -33.09 8.45
CA LYS A 307 43.08 -32.35 7.97
C LYS A 307 43.44 -31.20 8.90
N LYS A 308 42.45 -30.48 9.43
CA LYS A 308 42.64 -29.38 10.38
C LYS A 308 43.18 -29.90 11.72
N LEU A 309 42.73 -31.07 12.17
CA LEU A 309 43.19 -31.71 13.40
C LEU A 309 44.62 -32.26 13.27
N LYS A 310 44.99 -32.80 12.09
CA LYS A 310 46.38 -33.21 11.79
C LYS A 310 47.33 -32.02 11.78
N GLN A 311 46.93 -30.93 11.14
CA GLN A 311 47.73 -29.71 11.05
C GLN A 311 47.89 -28.98 12.40
N GLN A 312 47.01 -29.24 13.37
CA GLN A 312 47.14 -28.77 14.76
C GLN A 312 48.01 -29.68 15.64
N ARG A 313 48.31 -30.90 15.20
CA ARG A 313 49.19 -31.84 15.93
C ARG A 313 50.64 -31.80 15.44
N GLU A 314 50.87 -31.19 14.29
CA GLU A 314 52.20 -31.03 13.66
C GLU A 314 52.85 -29.64 13.93
N ASN A 315 52.13 -28.75 14.63
CA ASN A 315 52.63 -27.48 15.17
C ASN A 315 52.69 -27.55 16.70
#